data_AF-I4B5V4-F1
#
_entry.id   AF-I4B5V4-F1
#
_cell.length_a   1.000
_cell.length_b   1.000
_cell.length_c   1.000
_cell.angle_alpha   90.00
_cell.angle_beta   90.00
_cell.angle_gamma   90.00
#
_symmetry.space_group_name_H-M   'P 1'
#
loop_
_entity.id
_entity.type
_entity.pdbx_description
1 polymer ?
#
loop_
_entity_poly.entity_id
_entity_poly.type
_entity_poly.pdbx_seq_one_letter_code
_entity_poly.pdbx_strand_id
1 'polypeptide(L)'
;MAEHRELDRAYENLKRAFEAEAHVAEPEKFAADLNRFSAAFQTHMNREEDELEPMVWAHFSDEEIHEHRRRIMAADGPEKLLKYFRFVFFALNEQQIAGMLGRLKAMFPEDAYRRAEELAAAASKRRHMRL
;
A
#
# COMPACT_ATOMS: atom_id res chain seq x y z
N MET A 1 5.92 -16.91 4.16
CA MET A 1 5.11 -17.87 3.36
C MET A 1 3.89 -18.41 4.10
N ALA A 2 4.02 -19.00 5.30
CA ALA A 2 2.83 -19.45 6.06
C ALA A 2 1.99 -18.26 6.58
N GLU A 3 2.65 -17.28 7.18
CA GLU A 3 2.03 -16.05 7.70
C GLU A 3 1.29 -15.25 6.62
N HIS A 4 1.94 -14.95 5.48
CA HIS A 4 1.27 -14.30 4.33
C HIS A 4 -0.01 -15.02 3.90
N ARG A 5 0.00 -16.36 3.81
CA ARG A 5 -1.21 -17.13 3.45
C ARG A 5 -2.32 -17.02 4.47
N GLU A 6 -1.97 -16.91 5.76
CA GLU A 6 -2.96 -16.73 6.83
C GLU A 6 -3.59 -15.34 6.78
N LEU A 7 -2.78 -14.30 6.54
CA LEU A 7 -3.26 -12.93 6.33
C LEU A 7 -4.14 -12.83 5.09
N ASP A 8 -3.73 -13.44 3.98
CA ASP A 8 -4.52 -13.49 2.74
C ASP A 8 -5.88 -14.16 2.98
N ARG A 9 -5.88 -15.30 3.69
CA ARG A 9 -7.12 -15.99 4.03
C ARG A 9 -8.03 -15.14 4.92
N ALA A 10 -7.47 -14.47 5.93
CA ALA A 10 -8.23 -13.60 6.81
C ALA A 10 -8.83 -12.41 6.05
N TYR A 11 -8.05 -11.79 5.16
CA TYR A 11 -8.50 -10.72 4.28
C TYR A 11 -9.64 -11.17 3.36
N GLU A 12 -9.49 -12.30 2.66
CA GLU A 12 -10.54 -12.81 1.76
C GLU A 12 -11.81 -13.21 2.52
N ASN A 13 -11.70 -13.65 3.78
CA ASN A 13 -12.87 -13.89 4.63
C ASN A 13 -13.60 -12.60 4.98
N LEU A 14 -12.87 -11.56 5.39
CA LEU A 14 -13.44 -10.24 5.68
C LEU A 14 -14.07 -9.62 4.44
N LYS A 15 -13.39 -9.69 3.30
CA LYS A 15 -13.90 -9.20 2.02
C LYS A 15 -15.21 -9.88 1.64
N ARG A 16 -15.29 -11.21 1.71
CA ARG A 16 -16.52 -11.96 1.44
C ARG A 16 -17.64 -11.61 2.42
N ALA A 17 -17.34 -11.46 3.70
CA ALA A 17 -18.31 -11.04 4.71
C ALA A 17 -18.83 -9.61 4.45
N PHE A 18 -17.96 -8.72 3.95
CA PHE A 18 -18.35 -7.38 3.55
C PHE A 18 -19.28 -7.40 2.34
N GLU A 19 -18.89 -8.12 1.27
CA GLU A 19 -19.66 -8.25 0.02
C GLU A 19 -21.02 -8.94 0.23
N ALA A 20 -21.11 -9.87 1.18
CA ALA A 20 -22.36 -10.54 1.56
C ALA A 20 -23.21 -9.73 2.56
N GLU A 21 -22.82 -8.48 2.88
CA GLU A 21 -23.46 -7.62 3.88
C GLU A 21 -23.54 -8.23 5.30
N ALA A 22 -22.77 -9.28 5.58
CA ALA A 22 -22.71 -9.93 6.89
C ALA A 22 -22.14 -8.98 7.97
N HIS A 23 -21.41 -7.95 7.58
CA HIS A 23 -20.98 -6.87 8.47
C HIS A 23 -22.16 -6.05 9.06
N VAL A 24 -23.34 -6.08 8.42
CA VAL A 24 -24.58 -5.46 8.93
C VAL A 24 -25.35 -6.44 9.81
N ALA A 25 -25.42 -7.71 9.40
CA ALA A 25 -26.15 -8.74 10.12
C ALA A 25 -25.46 -9.20 11.42
N GLU A 26 -24.13 -9.27 11.41
CA GLU A 26 -23.29 -9.71 12.53
C GLU A 26 -22.15 -8.70 12.81
N PRO A 27 -22.48 -7.46 13.20
CA PRO A 27 -21.51 -6.38 13.30
C PRO A 27 -20.41 -6.64 14.34
N GLU A 28 -20.73 -7.25 15.50
CA GLU A 28 -19.72 -7.55 16.52
C GLU A 28 -18.71 -8.60 16.03
N LYS A 29 -19.19 -9.61 15.30
CA LYS A 29 -18.32 -10.65 14.73
C LYS A 29 -17.40 -10.05 13.67
N PHE A 30 -17.95 -9.28 12.74
CA PHE A 30 -17.16 -8.62 11.71
C PHE A 30 -16.10 -7.69 12.32
N ALA A 31 -16.48 -6.88 13.31
CA ALA A 31 -15.55 -6.01 14.02
C ALA A 31 -14.44 -6.79 14.74
N ALA A 32 -14.78 -7.90 15.42
CA ALA A 32 -13.81 -8.76 16.06
C ALA A 32 -12.82 -9.39 15.07
N ASP A 33 -13.31 -9.88 13.93
CA ASP A 33 -12.46 -10.46 12.88
C ASP A 33 -11.57 -9.39 12.22
N LEU A 34 -12.10 -8.19 11.99
CA LEU A 34 -11.33 -7.06 11.46
C LEU A 34 -10.22 -6.63 12.42
N ASN A 35 -10.52 -6.56 13.72
CA ASN A 35 -9.52 -6.22 14.74
C ASN A 35 -8.41 -7.26 14.81
N ARG A 36 -8.74 -8.55 14.75
CA ARG A 36 -7.75 -9.64 14.72
C ARG A 36 -6.86 -9.55 13.48
N PHE A 37 -7.45 -9.35 12.31
CA PHE A 37 -6.71 -9.16 11.07
C PHE A 37 -5.78 -7.95 11.17
N SER A 38 -6.28 -6.82 11.66
CA SER A 38 -5.52 -5.57 11.74
C SER A 38 -4.31 -5.71 12.67
N ALA A 39 -4.48 -6.33 13.84
CA ALA A 39 -3.39 -6.57 14.78
C ALA A 39 -2.33 -7.54 14.21
N ALA A 40 -2.76 -8.61 13.54
CA ALA A 40 -1.86 -9.56 12.90
C ALA A 40 -1.10 -8.91 11.73
N PHE A 41 -1.79 -8.13 10.89
CA PHE A 41 -1.19 -7.41 9.78
C PHE A 41 -0.16 -6.39 10.25
N GLN A 42 -0.45 -5.64 11.31
CA GLN A 42 0.51 -4.70 11.91
C GLN A 42 1.75 -5.41 12.47
N THR A 43 1.56 -6.53 13.17
CA THR A 43 2.68 -7.32 13.69
C THR A 43 3.57 -7.82 12.57
N HIS A 44 2.95 -8.29 11.48
CA HIS A 44 3.64 -8.73 10.30
C HIS A 44 4.45 -7.59 9.64
N MET A 45 3.83 -6.43 9.42
CA MET A 45 4.51 -5.25 8.87
C MET A 45 5.69 -4.80 9.73
N ASN A 46 5.52 -4.75 11.06
CA ASN A 46 6.61 -4.37 11.97
C ASN A 46 7.81 -5.31 11.82
N ARG A 47 7.57 -6.62 11.66
CA ARG A 47 8.67 -7.56 11.42
C ARG A 47 9.36 -7.29 10.07
N GLU A 48 8.60 -7.02 9.01
CA GLU A 48 9.18 -6.69 7.70
C GLU A 48 10.04 -5.41 7.78
N GLU A 49 9.58 -4.39 8.50
CA GLU A 49 10.25 -3.08 8.63
C GLU A 49 11.41 -3.09 9.64
N ASP A 50 11.26 -3.72 10.80
CA ASP A 50 12.25 -3.67 11.88
C ASP A 50 13.35 -4.75 11.74
N GLU A 51 13.04 -5.86 11.09
CA GLU A 51 13.99 -6.99 10.96
C GLU A 51 14.43 -7.19 9.51
N LEU A 52 13.50 -7.31 8.56
CA LEU A 52 13.84 -7.71 7.20
C LEU A 52 14.41 -6.55 6.38
N GLU A 53 13.85 -5.35 6.47
CA GLU A 53 14.35 -4.19 5.73
C GLU A 53 15.82 -3.88 6.08
N PRO A 54 16.25 -3.85 7.36
CA PRO A 54 17.67 -3.71 7.69
C PRO A 54 18.55 -4.79 7.08
N MET A 55 18.07 -6.04 7.02
CA MET A 55 18.80 -7.13 6.35
C MET A 55 18.90 -6.90 4.84
N VAL A 56 17.84 -6.37 4.21
CA VAL A 56 17.88 -6.00 2.79
C VAL A 56 18.96 -4.95 2.55
N TRP A 57 18.99 -3.87 3.35
CA TRP A 57 20.02 -2.84 3.25
C TRP A 57 21.43 -3.33 3.55
N ALA A 58 21.59 -4.33 4.42
CA ALA A 58 22.89 -4.90 4.76
C ALA A 58 23.44 -5.85 3.70
N HIS A 59 22.59 -6.45 2.86
CA HIS A 59 22.96 -7.55 1.97
C HIS A 59 22.81 -7.27 0.47
N PHE A 60 22.12 -6.19 0.09
CA PHE A 60 21.90 -5.83 -1.31
C PHE A 60 22.42 -4.42 -1.61
N SER A 61 22.93 -4.21 -2.82
CA SER A 61 23.30 -2.87 -3.28
C SER A 61 22.06 -2.02 -3.57
N ASP A 62 22.24 -0.70 -3.62
CA ASP A 62 21.17 0.24 -4.00
C ASP A 62 20.54 -0.14 -5.36
N GLU A 63 21.35 -0.55 -6.34
CA GLU A 63 20.87 -1.00 -7.64
C GLU A 63 20.01 -2.26 -7.56
N GLU A 64 20.40 -3.24 -6.74
CA GLU A 64 19.66 -4.48 -6.52
C GLU A 64 18.33 -4.20 -5.82
N ILE A 65 18.35 -3.36 -4.77
CA ILE A 65 17.14 -2.93 -4.05
C ILE A 65 16.19 -2.20 -5.01
N HIS A 66 16.70 -1.30 -5.85
CA HIS A 66 15.90 -0.61 -6.85
C HIS A 66 15.30 -1.56 -7.89
N GLU A 67 16.05 -2.58 -8.34
CA GLU A 67 15.53 -3.59 -9.26
C GLU A 67 14.45 -4.47 -8.61
N HIS A 68 14.67 -4.95 -7.38
CA HIS A 68 13.66 -5.70 -6.64
C HIS A 68 12.38 -4.89 -6.47
N ARG A 69 12.50 -3.62 -6.07
CA ARG A 69 11.36 -2.71 -5.95
C ARG A 69 10.62 -2.55 -7.28
N ARG A 70 11.32 -2.36 -8.40
CA ARG A 70 10.69 -2.27 -9.73
C ARG A 70 9.90 -3.54 -10.06
N ARG A 71 10.47 -4.71 -9.80
CA ARG A 71 9.81 -6.01 -10.04
C ARG A 71 8.56 -6.20 -9.19
N ILE A 72 8.61 -5.83 -7.90
CA ILE A 72 7.45 -5.88 -7.00
C ILE A 72 6.35 -4.93 -7.49
N MET A 73 6.68 -3.68 -7.77
CA MET A 73 5.73 -2.69 -8.28
C MET A 73 5.11 -3.11 -9.61
N ALA A 74 5.91 -3.69 -10.52
CA ALA A 74 5.40 -4.21 -11.78
C ALA A 74 4.42 -5.37 -11.59
N ALA A 75 4.68 -6.27 -10.63
CA ALA A 75 3.80 -7.39 -10.30
C ALA A 75 2.46 -6.95 -9.71
N ASP A 76 2.45 -5.88 -8.90
CA ASP A 76 1.21 -5.30 -8.35
C ASP A 76 0.36 -4.60 -9.42
N GLY A 77 1.01 -4.03 -10.42
CA GLY A 77 0.37 -3.31 -11.52
C GLY A 77 -0.19 -1.92 -11.12
N PRO A 78 -0.50 -1.08 -12.11
CA PRO A 78 -0.85 0.32 -11.86
C PRO A 78 -2.12 0.52 -11.03
N GLU A 79 -3.15 -0.32 -11.22
CA GLU A 79 -4.42 -0.19 -10.52
C GLU A 79 -4.28 -0.38 -9.00
N LYS A 80 -3.53 -1.41 -8.59
CA LYS A 80 -3.28 -1.70 -7.18
C LYS A 80 -2.42 -0.61 -6.55
N LEU A 81 -1.35 -0.20 -7.24
CA LEU A 81 -0.47 0.87 -6.77
C LEU A 81 -1.20 2.22 -6.60
N LEU A 82 -2.11 2.59 -7.51
CA LEU A 82 -2.91 3.81 -7.38
C LEU A 82 -3.80 3.81 -6.13
N LYS A 83 -4.31 2.64 -5.68
CA LYS A 83 -5.07 2.52 -4.43
C LYS A 83 -4.21 2.85 -3.20
N TYR A 84 -2.92 2.55 -3.25
CA TYR A 84 -1.98 2.91 -2.18
C TYR A 84 -1.50 4.36 -2.28
N PHE A 85 -1.23 4.86 -3.49
CA PHE A 85 -0.69 6.20 -3.68
C PHE A 85 -1.62 7.31 -3.22
N ARG A 86 -2.93 7.05 -3.16
CA ARG A 86 -3.88 7.95 -2.48
C ARG A 86 -3.47 8.25 -1.05
N PHE A 87 -2.85 7.31 -0.33
CA PHE A 87 -2.35 7.51 1.04
C PHE A 87 -0.90 8.00 1.04
N VAL A 88 -0.04 7.42 0.18
CA VAL A 88 1.38 7.77 0.12
C VAL A 88 1.58 9.25 -0.20
N PHE A 89 0.89 9.80 -1.20
CA PHE A 89 1.04 11.21 -1.56
C PHE A 89 0.62 12.18 -0.44
N PHE A 90 -0.27 11.79 0.47
CA PHE A 90 -0.58 12.62 1.65
C PHE A 90 0.59 12.69 2.63
N ALA A 91 1.39 11.64 2.75
CA ALA A 91 2.52 11.58 3.68
C ALA A 91 3.78 12.27 3.13
N LEU A 92 3.94 12.33 1.81
CA LEU A 92 5.13 12.89 1.16
C LEU A 92 5.08 14.41 1.02
N ASN A 93 6.23 15.08 1.07
CA ASN A 93 6.37 16.50 0.74
C ASN A 93 6.40 16.76 -0.79
N GLU A 94 6.37 18.01 -1.23
CA GLU A 94 6.28 18.38 -2.65
C GLU A 94 7.45 17.85 -3.49
N GLN A 95 8.68 17.94 -2.97
CA GLN A 95 9.86 17.44 -3.65
C GLN A 95 9.82 15.91 -3.81
N GLN A 96 9.38 15.20 -2.77
CA GLN A 96 9.20 13.74 -2.79
C GLN A 96 8.09 13.32 -3.76
N ILE A 97 6.99 14.07 -3.82
CA ILE A 97 5.90 13.85 -4.78
C ILE A 97 6.42 14.03 -6.20
N ALA A 98 7.12 15.13 -6.51
CA ALA A 98 7.69 15.37 -7.82
C ALA A 98 8.65 14.24 -8.25
N GLY A 99 9.55 13.81 -7.36
CA GLY A 99 10.45 12.69 -7.62
C GLY A 99 9.71 11.36 -7.85
N MET A 100 8.61 11.14 -7.12
CA MET A 100 7.78 9.95 -7.30
C MET A 100 7.01 9.97 -8.62
N LEU A 101 6.37 11.09 -8.98
CA LEU A 101 5.69 11.25 -10.27
C LEU A 101 6.66 11.03 -11.44
N GLY A 102 7.88 11.57 -11.37
CA GLY A 102 8.90 11.31 -12.39
C GLY A 102 9.18 9.82 -12.61
N ARG A 103 9.26 9.03 -11.54
CA ARG A 103 9.42 7.57 -11.64
C ARG A 103 8.18 6.87 -12.17
N LEU A 104 6.98 7.29 -11.75
CA LEU A 104 5.73 6.71 -12.22
C LEU A 104 5.52 6.96 -13.72
N LYS A 105 5.90 8.12 -14.23
CA LYS A 105 5.83 8.44 -15.66
C LYS A 105 6.61 7.45 -16.54
N ALA A 106 7.72 6.92 -16.04
CA ALA A 106 8.54 5.96 -16.76
C ALA A 106 8.00 4.51 -16.69
N MET A 107 7.07 4.22 -15.78
CA MET A 107 6.62 2.86 -15.46
C MET A 107 5.13 2.64 -15.77
N PHE A 108 4.30 3.68 -15.68
CA PHE A 108 2.86 3.58 -15.85
C PHE A 108 2.42 3.87 -17.29
N PRO A 109 1.36 3.19 -17.77
CA PRO A 109 0.60 3.66 -18.92
C PRO A 109 0.09 5.11 -18.72
N GLU A 110 -0.10 5.84 -19.81
CA GLU A 110 -0.45 7.26 -19.81
C GLU A 110 -1.74 7.58 -19.01
N ASP A 111 -2.75 6.72 -19.09
CA ASP A 111 -3.99 6.86 -18.33
C ASP A 111 -3.78 6.64 -16.82
N ALA A 112 -2.98 5.64 -16.44
CA ALA A 112 -2.64 5.40 -15.04
C ALA A 112 -1.74 6.52 -14.47
N TYR A 113 -0.82 7.05 -15.27
CA TYR A 113 0.03 8.18 -14.86
C TYR A 113 -0.80 9.44 -14.60
N ARG A 114 -1.74 9.80 -15.49
CA ARG A 114 -2.66 10.93 -15.27
C ARG A 114 -3.46 10.80 -13.97
N ARG A 115 -3.93 9.59 -13.65
CA ARG A 115 -4.60 9.33 -12.35
C ARG A 115 -3.66 9.53 -11.15
N ALA A 116 -2.38 9.20 -11.28
CA ALA A 116 -1.40 9.48 -10.23
C ALA A 116 -1.20 10.99 -10.03
N GLU A 117 -1.16 11.77 -11.12
CA GLU A 117 -1.08 13.24 -11.07
C GLU A 117 -2.30 13.86 -10.37
N GLU A 118 -3.50 13.37 -10.66
CA GLU A 118 -4.73 13.79 -9.98
C GLU A 118 -4.68 13.53 -8.47
N LEU A 119 -4.24 12.33 -8.06
CA LEU A 119 -4.08 11.97 -6.65
C LEU A 119 -3.05 12.87 -5.94
N ALA A 120 -1.91 13.13 -6.58
CA ALA A 120 -0.88 14.03 -6.05
C ALA A 120 -1.40 15.47 -5.88
N ALA A 121 -2.12 15.99 -6.88
CA ALA A 121 -2.72 17.31 -6.82
C ALA A 121 -3.77 17.42 -5.70
N ALA A 122 -4.60 16.39 -5.51
CA ALA A 122 -5.57 16.33 -4.41
C ALA A 122 -4.87 16.32 -3.04
N ALA A 123 -3.75 15.61 -2.91
CA ALA A 123 -2.95 15.58 -1.68
C ALA A 123 -2.37 16.96 -1.34
N SER A 124 -1.82 17.67 -2.32
CA SER A 124 -1.28 19.02 -2.12
C SER A 124 -2.36 20.02 -1.70
N LYS A 125 -3.53 20.03 -2.35
CA LYS A 125 -4.65 20.95 -2.01
C LYS A 125 -5.11 20.79 -0.56
N ARG A 126 -5.29 19.55 -0.08
CA ARG A 126 -5.72 19.28 1.31
C ARG A 126 -4.72 19.74 2.36
N ARG A 127 -3.42 19.69 2.04
CA ARG A 127 -2.36 20.16 2.93
C ARG A 127 -2.44 21.68 3.14
N HIS A 128 -2.76 22.41 2.08
CA HIS A 128 -2.95 23.86 2.11
C HIS A 128 -4.25 24.30 2.82
N MET A 129 -5.23 23.41 2.99
CA MET A 129 -6.46 23.67 3.76
C MET A 129 -6.35 23.36 5.26
N ARG A 130 -5.25 22.74 5.71
CA ARG A 130 -5.00 22.42 7.13
C ARG A 130 -4.20 23.50 7.88
N LEU A 131 -3.99 24.66 7.25
CA LEU A 131 -3.37 25.85 7.83
C LEU A 131 -4.39 26.99 7.90
#